data_AF-A0A6A3AL03-F1
#
_entry.id   AF-A0A6A3AL03-F1
#
_cell.length_a   1.000
_cell.length_b   1.000
_cell.length_c   1.000
_cell.angle_alpha   90.00
_cell.angle_beta   90.00
_cell.angle_gamma   90.00
#
_symmetry.space_group_name_H-M   'P 1'
#
loop_
_entity.id
_entity.type
_entity.pdbx_description
1 polymer ?
#
loop_
_entity_poly.entity_id
_entity_poly.type
_entity_poly.pdbx_seq_one_letter_code
_entity_poly.pdbx_strand_id
1 'polypeptide(L)'
;MAISTIQKLTSHIHRLPSLSSHIFTRSPATLSPSKKVSDRIVKIFAIHPEGQKPSHRLEEIDACSAECEVNIVQEWLERLPPRTYDEEYVLVRNSRGRILNKHSRLGCQVVLTPQLQGMVVAVPEPKPWDIP
;
A
#
# COMPACT_ATOMS: atom_id res chain seq x y z
N MET A 1 43.26 -59.07 -11.93
CA MET A 1 42.18 -60.08 -11.83
C MET A 1 41.13 -59.58 -10.83
N ALA A 2 40.05 -58.97 -11.31
CA ALA A 2 38.75 -58.85 -10.63
C ALA A 2 37.84 -58.03 -11.57
N ILE A 3 36.93 -58.72 -12.25
CA ILE A 3 35.97 -58.16 -13.21
C ILE A 3 34.63 -58.16 -12.46
N SER A 4 34.02 -57.00 -12.25
CA SER A 4 32.68 -56.92 -11.63
C SER A 4 31.66 -56.55 -12.70
N THR A 5 30.79 -57.51 -13.00
CA THR A 5 29.74 -57.48 -14.02
C THR A 5 28.50 -56.75 -13.49
N ILE A 6 28.10 -55.65 -14.15
CA ILE A 6 26.82 -54.98 -13.87
C ILE A 6 25.72 -55.67 -14.70
N GLN A 7 24.82 -56.37 -14.02
CA GLN A 7 23.62 -56.97 -14.60
C GLN A 7 22.60 -55.87 -14.99
N LYS A 8 22.19 -55.89 -16.26
CA LYS A 8 21.07 -55.15 -16.83
C LYS A 8 19.75 -55.70 -16.26
N LEU A 9 19.05 -54.90 -15.46
CA LEU A 9 17.65 -55.13 -15.13
C LEU A 9 16.78 -54.28 -16.06
N THR A 10 16.13 -54.96 -17.00
CA THR A 10 15.05 -54.43 -17.83
C THR A 10 13.76 -54.44 -17.02
N SER A 11 13.18 -53.28 -16.72
CA SER A 11 11.82 -53.18 -16.19
C SER A 11 10.94 -52.37 -17.12
N HIS A 12 10.10 -53.12 -17.81
CA HIS A 12 9.04 -52.75 -18.75
C HIS A 12 8.03 -51.79 -18.10
N ILE A 13 7.94 -50.53 -18.54
CA ILE A 13 6.92 -49.59 -18.06
C ILE A 13 5.80 -49.54 -19.10
N HIS A 14 4.64 -50.05 -18.69
CA HIS A 14 3.40 -50.07 -19.45
C HIS A 14 2.80 -48.66 -19.55
N ARG A 15 2.32 -48.32 -20.75
CA ARG A 15 1.55 -47.10 -21.08
C ARG A 15 0.20 -47.10 -20.37
N LEU A 16 -0.19 -45.93 -19.83
CA LEU A 16 -1.59 -45.56 -19.57
C LEU A 16 -1.89 -44.20 -20.22
N PRO A 17 -3.11 -43.96 -20.74
CA PRO A 17 -3.41 -42.79 -21.57
C PRO A 17 -4.09 -41.62 -20.84
N SER A 18 -3.89 -40.43 -21.42
CA SER A 18 -4.81 -39.29 -21.54
C SER A 18 -5.37 -38.63 -20.26
N LEU A 19 -4.88 -37.43 -19.95
CA LEU A 19 -5.70 -36.35 -19.39
C LEU A 19 -5.17 -34.96 -19.83
N SER A 20 -5.97 -34.32 -20.69
CA SER A 20 -6.15 -32.88 -20.99
C SER A 20 -5.05 -31.87 -20.62
N SER A 21 -4.39 -31.33 -21.64
CA SER A 21 -3.56 -30.11 -21.54
C SER A 21 -4.34 -28.90 -22.08
N HIS A 22 -5.05 -28.20 -21.20
CA HIS A 22 -5.60 -26.88 -21.49
C HIS A 22 -4.48 -25.81 -21.42
N ILE A 23 -4.25 -25.20 -22.58
CA ILE A 23 -3.80 -23.83 -22.88
C ILE A 23 -3.43 -22.97 -21.66
N PHE A 24 -2.17 -22.53 -21.59
CA PHE A 24 -1.83 -21.29 -20.87
C PHE A 24 -1.20 -20.27 -21.81
N THR A 25 -2.05 -19.28 -22.08
CA THR A 25 -1.81 -17.99 -22.71
C THR A 25 -0.71 -17.23 -21.95
N ARG A 26 0.26 -16.71 -22.71
CA ARG A 26 1.30 -15.81 -22.22
C ARG A 26 0.69 -14.44 -21.90
N SER A 27 0.54 -14.12 -20.63
CA SER A 27 0.25 -12.75 -20.16
C SER A 27 1.55 -11.96 -19.93
N PRO A 28 1.55 -10.63 -20.17
CA PRO A 28 2.71 -9.77 -19.99
C PRO A 28 2.99 -9.48 -18.51
N ALA A 29 4.24 -9.14 -18.22
CA ALA A 29 4.76 -8.84 -16.91
C ALA A 29 3.91 -7.80 -16.15
N THR A 30 3.37 -8.23 -15.00
CA THR A 30 2.86 -7.35 -13.95
C THR A 30 4.01 -6.52 -13.38
N LEU A 31 3.78 -5.21 -13.25
CA LEU A 31 4.61 -4.30 -12.46
C LEU A 31 4.90 -4.92 -11.09
N SER A 32 6.17 -5.04 -10.75
CA SER A 32 6.64 -5.40 -9.41
C SER A 32 6.31 -4.29 -8.42
N PRO A 33 5.52 -4.53 -7.34
CA PRO A 33 5.41 -3.58 -6.25
C PRO A 33 6.60 -3.80 -5.31
N SER A 34 7.63 -2.96 -5.45
CA SER A 34 8.78 -2.96 -4.53
C SER A 34 8.44 -2.18 -3.26
N LYS A 35 8.46 -2.92 -2.15
CA LYS A 35 8.50 -2.53 -0.72
C LYS A 35 7.21 -1.96 -0.10
N LYS A 36 6.46 -2.89 0.52
CA LYS A 36 5.66 -2.76 1.75
C LYS A 36 4.97 -1.40 1.94
N VAL A 37 3.84 -1.27 1.26
CA VAL A 37 2.72 -0.47 1.75
C VAL A 37 1.83 -1.47 2.48
N SER A 38 1.75 -1.40 3.81
CA SER A 38 0.77 -2.18 4.57
C SER A 38 -0.61 -1.62 4.23
N ASP A 39 -1.35 -2.34 3.39
CA ASP A 39 -2.58 -1.88 2.72
C ASP A 39 -3.79 -1.75 3.65
N ARG A 40 -3.72 -0.83 4.63
CA ARG A 40 -4.92 -0.37 5.34
C ARG A 40 -5.62 0.68 4.48
N ILE A 41 -6.31 0.19 3.45
CA ILE A 41 -7.11 1.02 2.56
C ILE A 41 -8.45 1.33 3.24
N VAL A 42 -8.74 2.63 3.42
CA VAL A 42 -9.99 3.12 4.01
C VAL A 42 -10.76 3.91 2.95
N LYS A 43 -12.04 3.55 2.76
CA LYS A 43 -12.96 4.32 1.92
C LYS A 43 -13.62 5.39 2.78
N ILE A 44 -13.39 6.64 2.43
CA ILE A 44 -13.94 7.78 3.15
C ILE A 44 -15.26 8.20 2.47
N PHE A 45 -16.31 8.35 3.27
CA PHE A 45 -17.55 8.97 2.85
C PHE A 45 -17.53 10.44 3.28
N ALA A 46 -18.03 11.34 2.43
CA ALA A 46 -18.07 12.79 2.67
C ALA A 46 -19.01 13.22 3.80
N ILE A 47 -19.71 12.25 4.41
CA ILE A 47 -20.51 12.43 5.61
C ILE A 47 -19.68 11.84 6.75
N HIS A 48 -18.97 12.67 7.49
CA HIS A 48 -18.38 12.26 8.76
C HIS A 48 -19.49 12.28 9.83
N PRO A 49 -19.99 11.14 10.34
CA PRO A 49 -20.67 11.12 11.63
C PRO A 49 -19.63 11.50 12.69
N GLU A 50 -20.02 12.33 13.64
CA GLU A 50 -19.14 12.80 14.72
C GLU A 50 -18.35 11.67 15.39
N GLY A 51 -17.05 11.91 15.59
CA GLY A 51 -16.18 11.06 16.39
C GLY A 51 -15.02 10.46 15.60
N GLN A 52 -13.86 11.15 15.63
CA GLN A 52 -12.61 10.60 16.20
C GLN A 52 -11.47 11.62 16.01
N LYS A 53 -10.90 12.06 17.14
CA LYS A 53 -9.77 13.00 17.33
C LYS A 53 -10.05 14.49 17.04
N PRO A 54 -9.62 15.41 17.93
CA PRO A 54 -9.71 16.85 17.69
C PRO A 54 -8.88 17.17 16.44
N SER A 55 -9.55 17.52 15.36
CA SER A 55 -8.89 18.00 14.15
C SER A 55 -8.36 19.40 14.46
N HIS A 56 -7.04 19.56 14.61
CA HIS A 56 -6.39 20.87 14.87
C HIS A 56 -6.41 21.79 13.63
N ARG A 57 -7.53 21.79 12.88
CA ARG A 57 -7.61 22.23 11.49
C ARG A 57 -7.15 23.67 11.24
N LEU A 58 -7.22 24.57 12.23
CA LEU A 58 -7.16 26.01 11.96
C LEU A 58 -6.26 26.88 12.86
N GLU A 59 -5.93 26.53 14.11
CA GLU A 59 -5.12 27.43 14.97
C GLU A 59 -3.80 26.83 15.49
N GLU A 60 -3.66 25.49 15.46
CA GLU A 60 -2.48 24.79 15.99
C GLU A 60 -2.08 23.61 15.10
N ILE A 61 -1.95 23.82 13.79
CA ILE A 61 -1.43 22.78 12.88
C ILE A 61 -0.04 22.29 13.36
N ASP A 62 0.75 23.17 13.98
CA ASP A 62 2.02 22.84 14.61
C ASP A 62 1.92 21.93 15.84
N ALA A 63 0.77 21.79 16.49
CA ALA A 63 0.57 20.78 17.54
C ALA A 63 0.36 19.37 16.97
N CYS A 64 0.14 19.25 15.65
CA CYS A 64 -0.08 17.97 15.02
C CYS A 64 1.19 17.09 15.05
N SER A 65 1.04 15.88 15.60
CA SER A 65 2.08 14.84 15.61
C SER A 65 2.10 13.97 14.33
N ALA A 66 1.38 14.41 13.29
CA ALA A 66 1.18 13.69 12.03
C ALA A 66 0.64 12.26 12.18
N GLU A 67 -0.06 11.94 13.27
CA GLU A 67 -0.75 10.64 13.42
C GLU A 67 -1.93 10.47 12.45
N CYS A 68 -2.45 11.58 11.93
CA CYS A 68 -3.50 11.62 10.92
C CYS A 68 -2.95 11.57 9.48
N GLU A 69 -1.65 11.27 9.32
CA GLU A 69 -1.05 11.11 8.00
C GLU A 69 -1.76 10.00 7.22
N VAL A 70 -2.14 10.31 5.98
CA VAL A 70 -2.74 9.37 5.03
C VAL A 70 -2.09 9.54 3.66
N ASN A 71 -2.01 8.47 2.90
CA ASN A 71 -1.57 8.47 1.52
C ASN A 71 -2.78 8.48 0.60
N ILE A 72 -2.97 9.58 -0.12
CA ILE A 72 -4.12 9.78 -1.03
C ILE A 72 -3.77 9.26 -2.42
N VAL A 73 -4.67 8.52 -3.06
CA VAL A 73 -4.47 8.06 -4.44
C VAL A 73 -4.44 9.25 -5.41
N GLN A 74 -3.61 9.16 -6.45
CA GLN A 74 -3.35 10.27 -7.39
C GLN A 74 -4.62 10.92 -7.95
N GLU A 75 -5.62 10.10 -8.30
CA GLU A 75 -6.91 10.54 -8.86
C GLU A 75 -7.69 11.52 -7.97
N TRP A 76 -7.51 11.41 -6.65
CA TRP A 76 -8.13 12.28 -5.65
C TRP A 76 -7.20 13.43 -5.28
N LEU A 77 -5.88 13.19 -5.25
CA LEU A 77 -4.87 14.21 -4.95
C LEU A 77 -4.95 15.39 -5.93
N GLU A 78 -5.19 15.12 -7.21
CA GLU A 78 -5.35 16.15 -8.26
C GLU A 78 -6.60 17.02 -8.08
N ARG A 79 -7.60 16.54 -7.33
CA ARG A 79 -8.84 17.28 -7.04
C ARG A 79 -8.73 18.12 -5.76
N LEU A 80 -7.70 17.88 -4.95
CA LEU A 80 -7.47 18.58 -3.70
C LEU A 80 -6.59 19.82 -3.92
N PRO A 81 -6.76 20.87 -3.10
CA PRO A 81 -5.80 21.97 -3.10
C PRO A 81 -4.39 21.45 -2.79
N PRO A 82 -3.34 22.09 -3.35
CA PRO A 82 -1.97 21.73 -3.04
C PRO A 82 -1.70 21.87 -1.53
N ARG A 83 -0.64 21.22 -1.07
CA ARG A 83 -0.22 21.26 0.33
C ARG A 83 0.14 22.70 0.73
N THR A 84 -0.31 23.14 1.89
CA THR A 84 0.15 24.41 2.48
C THR A 84 1.55 24.25 3.05
N TYR A 85 2.26 25.37 3.26
CA TYR A 85 3.60 25.36 3.86
C TYR A 85 3.61 24.69 5.25
N ASP A 86 2.63 25.02 6.10
CA ASP A 86 2.56 24.48 7.46
C ASP A 86 2.28 22.97 7.45
N GLU A 87 1.43 22.50 6.53
CA GLU A 87 1.16 21.07 6.34
C GLU A 87 2.44 20.33 5.88
N GLU A 88 3.20 20.91 4.96
CA GLU A 88 4.49 20.38 4.50
C GLU A 88 5.48 20.30 5.66
N TYR A 89 5.60 21.38 6.44
CA TYR A 89 6.50 21.46 7.58
C TYR A 89 6.20 20.38 8.63
N VAL A 90 4.92 20.21 8.99
CA VAL A 90 4.48 19.18 9.95
C VAL A 90 4.73 17.77 9.43
N LEU A 91 4.51 17.51 8.14
CA LEU A 91 4.80 16.20 7.54
C LEU A 91 6.30 15.91 7.56
N VAL A 92 7.13 16.87 7.15
CA VAL A 92 8.60 16.73 7.10
C VAL A 92 9.17 16.55 8.50
N ARG A 93 8.80 17.38 9.48
CA ARG A 93 9.35 17.28 10.84
C ARG A 93 9.01 15.94 11.51
N ASN A 94 7.79 15.41 11.29
CA ASN A 94 7.33 14.16 11.89
C ASN A 94 7.75 12.92 11.09
N SER A 95 8.35 13.11 9.92
CA SER A 95 8.87 12.05 9.05
C SER A 95 10.10 11.35 9.64
N ARG A 96 10.78 11.97 10.62
CA ARG A 96 12.03 11.47 11.25
C ARG A 96 13.07 10.98 10.22
N GLY A 97 13.19 11.71 9.10
CA GLY A 97 14.18 11.43 8.06
C GLY A 97 13.75 10.38 7.02
N ARG A 98 12.53 9.85 7.07
CA ARG A 98 11.98 9.06 5.95
C ARG A 98 11.73 9.99 4.74
N ILE A 99 11.85 9.43 3.54
CA ILE A 99 11.49 10.14 2.31
C ILE A 99 9.97 10.40 2.34
N LEU A 100 9.57 11.67 2.36
CA LEU A 100 8.16 12.05 2.35
C LEU A 100 7.55 11.71 0.99
N ASN A 101 6.42 10.99 1.00
CA ASN A 101 5.71 10.71 -0.23
C ASN A 101 4.92 11.96 -0.68
N LYS A 102 4.89 12.22 -1.98
CA LYS A 102 4.06 13.27 -2.58
C LYS A 102 2.57 13.10 -2.26
N HIS A 103 2.13 11.86 -2.06
CA HIS A 103 0.75 11.48 -1.76
C HIS A 103 0.40 11.63 -0.27
N SER A 104 1.39 11.84 0.60
CA SER A 104 1.16 12.00 2.03
C SER A 104 0.48 13.35 2.31
N ARG A 105 -0.67 13.30 2.97
CA ARG A 105 -1.43 14.47 3.42
C ARG A 105 -1.79 14.31 4.88
N LEU A 106 -1.99 15.42 5.58
CA LEU A 106 -2.59 15.39 6.91
C LEU A 106 -4.10 15.23 6.73
N GLY A 107 -4.65 14.08 7.12
CA GLY A 107 -6.08 13.80 6.96
C GLY A 107 -6.98 14.83 7.64
N CYS A 108 -6.49 15.49 8.70
CA CYS A 108 -7.20 16.59 9.37
C CYS A 108 -7.34 17.87 8.53
N GLN A 109 -6.46 18.08 7.54
CA GLN A 109 -6.47 19.25 6.64
C GLN A 109 -7.29 18.99 5.36
N VAL A 110 -7.65 17.73 5.09
CA VAL A 110 -8.42 17.35 3.90
C VAL A 110 -9.91 17.63 4.16
N VAL A 111 -10.44 18.65 3.50
CA VAL A 111 -11.87 18.96 3.54
C VAL A 111 -12.60 18.08 2.55
N LEU A 112 -13.48 17.21 3.05
CA LEU A 112 -14.31 16.37 2.19
C LEU A 112 -15.45 17.17 1.59
N THR A 113 -15.54 17.15 0.27
CA THR A 113 -16.68 17.66 -0.49
C THR A 113 -17.48 16.49 -1.07
N PRO A 114 -18.75 16.68 -1.46
CA PRO A 114 -19.54 15.62 -2.10
C PRO A 114 -18.89 15.01 -3.35
N GLN A 115 -18.02 15.76 -4.03
CA GLN A 115 -17.27 15.29 -5.21
C GLN A 115 -16.16 14.30 -4.87
N LEU A 116 -15.77 14.21 -3.59
CA LEU A 116 -14.78 13.30 -3.03
C LEU A 116 -15.43 12.08 -2.35
N GLN A 117 -16.74 11.88 -2.55
CA GLN A 117 -17.45 10.73 -2.02
C GLN A 117 -16.83 9.41 -2.51
N GLY A 118 -16.45 8.56 -1.56
CA GLY A 118 -15.83 7.27 -1.88
C GLY A 118 -14.32 7.37 -2.13
N MET A 119 -13.70 8.50 -1.78
CA MET A 119 -12.25 8.67 -1.80
C MET A 119 -11.56 7.54 -1.06
N VAL A 120 -10.53 6.99 -1.70
CA VAL A 120 -9.73 5.90 -1.17
C VAL A 120 -8.42 6.46 -0.66
N VAL A 121 -8.09 6.17 0.60
CA VAL A 121 -6.81 6.53 1.21
C VAL A 121 -6.16 5.31 1.81
N ALA A 122 -4.83 5.28 1.82
CA ALA A 122 -4.06 4.27 2.52
C ALA A 122 -3.46 4.88 3.80
N VAL A 123 -3.64 4.22 4.94
CA VAL A 123 -2.93 4.60 6.17
C VAL A 123 -1.48 4.11 6.04
N PRO A 124 -0.47 4.97 6.25
CA PRO A 124 0.93 4.57 6.17
C PRO A 124 1.25 3.50 7.22
N GLU A 125 2.32 2.72 6.97
CA GLU A 125 2.78 1.74 7.95
C GLU A 125 3.09 2.45 9.29
N PRO A 126 2.77 1.82 10.43
CA PRO A 126 3.15 2.35 11.73
C PRO A 126 4.66 2.53 11.76
N LYS A 127 5.12 3.62 12.39
CA LYS A 127 6.54 3.90 12.37
C LYS A 127 7.26 2.83 13.21
N PRO A 128 8.50 2.44 12.85
CA PRO A 128 9.22 1.38 13.58
C PRO A 128 9.38 1.61 15.09
N TRP A 129 9.31 2.87 15.53
CA TRP A 129 9.41 3.29 16.92
C TRP A 129 8.07 3.41 17.65
N ASP A 130 6.95 3.23 16.95
CA ASP A 130 5.61 3.22 17.56
C ASP A 130 5.23 1.81 18.07
N ILE A 131 6.08 0.80 17.83
CA ILE A 131 5.90 -0.57 18.30
C ILE A 131 6.56 -0.69 19.69
N PRO A 132 5.81 -1.06 20.74
CA PRO A 132 6.30 -1.13 22.13
C PRO A 132 7.33 -2.26 22.35
#